data_AF-A0A924JVW5-F1
#
_entry.id   AF-A0A924JVW5-F1
#
_cell.length_a   1.000
_cell.length_b   1.000
_cell.length_c   1.000
_cell.angle_alpha   90.00
_cell.angle_beta   90.00
_cell.angle_gamma   90.00
#
_symmetry.space_group_name_H-M   'P 1'
#
loop_
_entity.id
_entity.type
_entity.pdbx_description
1 polymer ?
#
loop_
_entity_poly.entity_id
_entity_poly.type
_entity_poly.pdbx_seq_one_letter_code
_entity_poly.pdbx_strand_id
1 'polypeptide(L)'
;DRSIVEIPIQWALDDWEQYCFLPDISGSGLIETPAKARELWTSEFEGLHEQGGCWVLTNHPFLSGRPGRAKHLGELMADVMATKGVWVATLEEIALHTRSLDLTPRSIVRPEL
;
A
#
# COMPACT_ATOMS: atom_id res chain seq x y z
N ASP A 1 -17.14 21.66 13.63
CA ASP A 1 -16.16 20.58 13.84
C ASP A 1 -15.38 20.30 12.58
N ARG A 2 -14.06 20.15 12.67
CA ARG A 2 -13.19 19.85 11.52
C ARG A 2 -12.86 18.37 11.51
N SER A 3 -12.85 17.74 10.34
CA SER A 3 -12.40 16.35 10.15
C SER A 3 -11.32 16.28 9.08
N ILE A 4 -10.49 15.25 9.15
CA ILE A 4 -9.47 14.93 8.14
C ILE A 4 -9.87 13.61 7.47
N VAL A 5 -9.62 13.49 6.16
CA VAL A 5 -9.75 12.20 5.48
C VAL A 5 -8.51 11.39 5.78
N GLU A 6 -8.71 10.20 6.32
CA GLU A 6 -7.65 9.22 6.51
C GLU A 6 -7.66 8.24 5.34
N ILE A 7 -6.51 8.07 4.68
CA ILE A 7 -6.27 7.01 3.71
C ILE A 7 -5.38 5.98 4.39
N PRO A 8 -5.94 4.85 4.85
CA PRO A 8 -5.22 3.94 5.72
C PRO A 8 -4.08 3.23 4.98
N ILE A 9 -2.97 3.03 5.68
CA ILE A 9 -1.84 2.22 5.23
C ILE A 9 -1.80 0.86 5.94
N GLN A 10 -0.95 -0.04 5.46
CA GLN A 10 -0.65 -1.29 6.14
C GLN A 10 0.80 -1.73 5.91
N TRP A 11 1.43 -2.29 6.95
CA TRP A 11 2.83 -2.75 6.90
C TRP A 11 3.06 -3.87 5.87
N ALA A 12 2.05 -4.67 5.56
CA ALA A 12 2.13 -5.70 4.52
C ALA A 12 2.30 -5.09 3.11
N LEU A 13 1.82 -3.85 2.89
CA LEU A 13 1.96 -3.10 1.64
C LEU A 13 3.10 -2.07 1.68
N ASP A 14 4.19 -2.41 2.37
CA ASP A 14 5.43 -1.62 2.37
C ASP A 14 6.61 -2.46 1.87
N ASP A 15 7.43 -1.90 0.97
CA ASP A 15 8.63 -2.55 0.47
C ASP A 15 9.81 -2.50 1.45
N TRP A 16 9.72 -1.68 2.51
CA TRP A 16 10.72 -1.64 3.56
C TRP A 16 10.90 -3.00 4.22
N GLU A 17 9.79 -3.63 4.64
CA GLU A 17 9.78 -4.95 5.28
C GLU A 17 10.17 -6.10 4.34
N GLN A 18 10.23 -5.84 3.03
CA GLN A 18 10.64 -6.84 2.03
C GLN A 18 12.14 -6.73 1.68
N TYR A 19 12.65 -5.52 1.56
CA TYR A 19 13.92 -5.28 0.86
C TYR A 19 14.97 -4.52 1.66
N CYS A 20 14.59 -3.88 2.76
CA CYS A 20 15.47 -2.94 3.44
C CYS A 20 16.54 -3.69 4.24
N PHE A 21 17.78 -3.52 3.79
CA PHE A 21 18.97 -3.85 4.57
C PHE A 21 19.93 -2.66 4.51
N LEU A 22 20.06 -1.98 5.65
CA LEU A 22 20.96 -0.86 5.88
C LEU A 22 21.81 -1.19 7.11
N PRO A 23 23.10 -1.54 6.93
CA PRO A 23 23.99 -1.88 8.04
C PRO A 23 23.92 -0.82 9.14
N ASP A 24 23.86 -1.28 10.40
CA ASP A 24 23.78 -0.46 11.62
C ASP A 24 22.53 0.44 11.75
N ILE A 25 21.60 0.40 10.79
CA ILE A 25 20.43 1.29 10.74
C ILE A 25 19.11 0.50 10.72
N SER A 26 18.96 -0.48 9.81
CA SER A 26 17.69 -1.17 9.59
C SER A 26 17.87 -2.53 8.91
N GLY A 27 16.97 -3.47 9.22
CA GLY A 27 16.90 -4.79 8.62
C GLY A 27 17.76 -5.82 9.36
N SER A 28 17.21 -7.02 9.52
CA SER A 28 17.89 -8.15 10.19
C SER A 28 18.95 -8.86 9.33
N GLY A 29 19.12 -8.43 8.08
CA GLY A 29 19.92 -9.11 7.06
C GLY A 29 19.08 -9.89 6.04
N LEU A 30 17.78 -10.05 6.26
CA LEU A 30 16.86 -10.63 5.28
C LEU A 30 16.63 -9.67 4.11
N ILE A 31 16.71 -10.18 2.88
CA ILE A 31 16.29 -9.48 1.66
C ILE A 31 15.46 -10.46 0.85
N GLU A 32 14.17 -10.17 0.71
CA GLU A 32 13.23 -11.04 0.02
C GLU A 32 13.41 -11.01 -1.50
N THR A 33 12.94 -12.08 -2.15
CA THR A 33 12.86 -12.10 -3.60
C THR A 33 11.74 -11.18 -4.10
N PRO A 34 11.89 -10.51 -5.26
CA PRO A 34 10.81 -9.73 -5.86
C PRO A 34 9.54 -10.53 -6.14
N ALA A 35 9.69 -11.84 -6.42
CA ALA A 35 8.56 -12.74 -6.63
C ALA A 35 7.71 -12.89 -5.35
N LYS A 36 8.35 -13.10 -4.20
CA LYS A 36 7.65 -13.21 -2.91
C LYS A 36 6.93 -11.91 -2.53
N ALA A 37 7.57 -10.76 -2.74
CA ALA A 37 6.94 -9.47 -2.46
C ALA A 37 5.71 -9.24 -3.37
N ARG A 38 5.82 -9.56 -4.67
CA ARG A 38 4.68 -9.51 -5.59
C ARG A 38 3.56 -10.44 -5.15
N GLU A 39 3.87 -11.68 -4.75
CA GLU A 39 2.88 -12.64 -4.26
C GLU A 39 2.10 -12.11 -3.05
N LEU A 40 2.81 -11.56 -2.06
CA LEU A 40 2.20 -10.91 -0.90
C LEU A 40 1.25 -9.79 -1.31
N TRP A 41 1.71 -8.88 -2.16
CA TRP A 41 0.93 -7.71 -2.56
C TRP A 41 -0.26 -8.05 -3.47
N THR A 42 -0.14 -9.07 -4.31
CA THR A 42 -1.25 -9.62 -5.10
C THR A 42 -2.32 -10.19 -4.18
N SER A 43 -1.95 -10.98 -3.17
CA SER A 43 -2.93 -11.55 -2.24
C SER A 43 -3.67 -10.47 -1.45
N GLU A 44 -2.98 -9.43 -0.98
CA GLU A 44 -3.60 -8.28 -0.31
C GLU A 44 -4.51 -7.47 -1.25
N PHE A 45 -4.11 -7.32 -2.53
CA PHE A 45 -4.92 -6.66 -3.54
C PHE A 45 -6.22 -7.41 -3.80
N GLU A 46 -6.16 -8.72 -4.01
CA GLU A 46 -7.34 -9.56 -4.23
C GLU A 46 -8.30 -9.49 -3.05
N GLY A 47 -7.79 -9.64 -1.82
CA GLY A 47 -8.61 -9.52 -0.60
C GLY A 47 -9.28 -8.15 -0.46
N LEU A 48 -8.56 -7.06 -0.70
CA LEU A 48 -9.13 -5.71 -0.64
C LEU A 48 -10.10 -5.42 -1.78
N HIS A 49 -9.87 -5.96 -2.98
CA HIS A 49 -10.76 -5.83 -4.12
C HIS A 49 -12.11 -6.49 -3.85
N GLU A 50 -12.11 -7.69 -3.26
CA GLU A 50 -13.34 -8.39 -2.84
C GLU A 50 -14.15 -7.60 -1.80
N GLN A 51 -13.49 -6.86 -0.91
CA GLN A 51 -14.13 -6.03 0.11
C GLN A 51 -14.50 -4.62 -0.39
N GLY A 52 -14.14 -4.24 -1.63
CA GLY A 52 -14.31 -2.87 -2.12
C GLY A 52 -13.48 -1.84 -1.35
N GLY A 53 -12.33 -2.26 -0.81
CA GLY A 53 -11.44 -1.44 0.00
C GLY A 53 -10.52 -0.51 -0.79
N CYS A 54 -9.70 0.25 -0.07
CA CYS A 54 -8.65 1.09 -0.63
C CYS A 54 -7.29 0.39 -0.48
N TRP A 55 -6.70 -0.03 -1.61
CA TRP A 55 -5.38 -0.66 -1.64
C TRP A 55 -4.30 0.40 -1.88
N VAL A 56 -3.40 0.58 -0.90
CA VAL A 56 -2.41 1.66 -0.88
C VAL A 56 -1.01 1.08 -0.71
N LEU A 57 -0.32 0.86 -1.84
CA LEU A 57 1.05 0.34 -1.86
C LEU A 57 2.07 1.47 -1.63
N THR A 58 2.97 1.26 -0.67
CA THR A 58 4.06 2.18 -0.35
C THR A 58 5.38 1.57 -0.79
N ASN A 59 6.10 2.25 -1.70
CA ASN A 59 7.40 1.79 -2.17
C ASN A 59 8.45 2.92 -2.11
N HIS A 60 9.69 2.54 -1.83
CA HIS A 60 10.81 3.45 -1.72
C HIS A 60 11.73 3.33 -2.95
N PRO A 61 12.05 4.42 -3.67
CA PRO A 61 12.82 4.33 -4.91
C PRO A 61 14.19 3.65 -4.77
N PHE A 62 14.88 3.82 -3.65
CA PHE A 62 16.18 3.17 -3.42
C PHE A 62 16.08 1.66 -3.18
N LEU A 63 14.89 1.16 -2.83
CA LEU A 63 14.56 -0.25 -2.65
C LEU A 63 13.95 -0.82 -3.94
N SER A 64 12.72 -0.44 -4.27
CA SER A 64 11.97 -0.98 -5.41
C SER A 64 12.50 -0.55 -6.77
N GLY A 65 13.30 0.52 -6.86
CA GLY A 65 13.93 0.96 -8.12
C GLY A 65 15.06 0.05 -8.62
N ARG A 66 15.48 -0.98 -7.85
CA ARG A 66 16.46 -1.96 -8.34
C ARG A 66 15.87 -2.80 -9.47
N PRO A 67 16.65 -3.18 -10.51
CA PRO A 67 16.09 -3.73 -11.76
C PRO A 67 15.11 -4.90 -11.60
N GLY A 68 15.45 -5.90 -10.76
CA GLY A 68 14.57 -7.04 -10.54
C GLY A 68 13.26 -6.65 -9.83
N ARG A 69 13.32 -5.76 -8.84
CA ARG A 69 12.15 -5.30 -8.08
C ARG A 69 11.25 -4.42 -8.94
N ALA A 70 11.83 -3.49 -9.69
CA ALA A 70 11.10 -2.61 -10.60
C ALA A 70 10.36 -3.39 -11.69
N LYS A 71 10.98 -4.45 -12.24
CA LYS A 71 10.31 -5.34 -13.19
C LYS A 71 9.06 -5.99 -12.58
N HIS A 72 9.18 -6.60 -11.41
CA HIS A 72 8.06 -7.27 -10.74
C HIS A 72 6.97 -6.29 -10.29
N LEU A 73 7.34 -5.07 -9.86
CA LEU A 73 6.39 -4.00 -9.56
C LEU A 73 5.61 -3.58 -10.82
N GLY A 74 6.29 -3.46 -11.96
CA GLY A 74 5.63 -3.16 -13.23
C GLY A 74 4.63 -4.24 -13.65
N GLU A 75 4.98 -5.52 -13.46
CA GLU A 75 4.06 -6.64 -13.72
C GLU A 75 2.85 -6.62 -12.77
N LEU A 76 3.06 -6.38 -11.46
CA LEU A 76 1.97 -6.23 -10.49
C LEU A 76 1.01 -5.10 -10.90
N MET A 77 1.54 -3.92 -11.23
CA MET A 77 0.71 -2.79 -11.61
C MET A 77 -0.04 -3.02 -12.92
N ALA A 78 0.55 -3.77 -13.87
CA ALA A 78 -0.15 -4.18 -15.09
C ALA A 78 -1.37 -5.07 -14.78
N ASP A 79 -1.25 -6.02 -13.85
CA ASP A 79 -2.35 -6.88 -13.41
C ASP A 79 -3.45 -6.08 -12.69
N VAL A 80 -3.07 -5.17 -11.78
CA VAL A 80 -4.00 -4.28 -11.07
C VAL A 80 -4.80 -3.41 -12.04
N MET A 81 -4.13 -2.80 -13.03
CA MET A 81 -4.79 -1.96 -14.04
C MET A 81 -5.71 -2.76 -14.98
N ALA A 82 -5.44 -4.05 -15.19
CA ALA A 82 -6.27 -4.93 -16.01
C ALA A 82 -7.52 -5.44 -15.26
N THR A 83 -7.55 -5.32 -13.93
CA THR A 83 -8.67 -5.80 -13.10
C THR A 83 -9.88 -4.87 -13.20
N LYS A 84 -11.04 -5.44 -13.54
CA LYS A 84 -12.28 -4.68 -13.71
C LYS A 84 -12.75 -4.09 -12.37
N GLY A 85 -13.20 -2.84 -12.41
CA GLY A 85 -13.77 -2.15 -11.25
C GLY A 85 -12.73 -1.53 -10.32
N VAL A 86 -11.44 -1.57 -10.68
CA VAL A 86 -10.39 -0.84 -9.96
C VAL A 86 -10.37 0.61 -10.41
N TRP A 87 -10.30 1.52 -9.44
CA TRP A 87 -9.99 2.92 -9.67
C TRP A 87 -8.54 3.18 -9.26
N VAL A 88 -7.66 3.33 -10.26
CA VAL A 88 -6.26 3.73 -10.03
C VAL A 88 -6.20 5.26 -9.97
N ALA A 89 -5.75 5.80 -8.84
CA ALA A 89 -5.84 7.22 -8.53
C ALA A 89 -4.69 7.70 -7.66
N THR A 90 -4.51 9.01 -7.61
CA THR A 90 -3.65 9.68 -6.63
C THR A 90 -4.32 9.71 -5.25
N LEU A 91 -3.52 9.89 -4.20
CA LEU A 91 -4.05 10.07 -2.84
C LEU A 91 -4.95 11.32 -2.72
N GLU A 92 -4.67 12.37 -3.51
CA GLU A 92 -5.50 13.58 -3.54
C GLU A 92 -6.90 13.28 -4.09
N GLU A 93 -6.98 12.57 -5.21
CA GLU A 93 -8.26 12.20 -5.82
C GLU A 93 -9.08 11.31 -4.88
N ILE A 94 -8.45 10.33 -4.23
CA ILE A 94 -9.09 9.50 -3.20
C ILE A 94 -9.63 10.38 -2.07
N ALA A 95 -8.80 11.28 -1.53
CA ALA A 95 -9.21 12.15 -0.44
C ALA A 95 -10.37 13.08 -0.80
N LEU A 96 -10.35 13.66 -2.00
CA LEU A 96 -11.41 14.53 -2.51
C LEU A 96 -12.70 13.74 -2.75
N HIS A 97 -12.61 12.53 -3.31
CA HIS A 97 -13.76 11.65 -3.47
C HIS A 97 -14.37 11.30 -2.11
N THR A 98 -13.58 10.82 -1.14
CA THR A 98 -14.06 10.52 0.21
C THR A 98 -14.69 11.73 0.89
N ARG A 99 -14.10 12.93 0.73
CA ARG A 99 -14.67 14.17 1.26
C ARG A 99 -16.05 14.46 0.68
N SER A 100 -16.26 14.19 -0.61
CA SER A 100 -17.53 14.43 -1.29
C SER A 100 -18.69 13.56 -0.80
N LEU A 101 -18.39 12.46 -0.10
CA LEU A 101 -19.38 11.53 0.43
C LEU A 101 -20.03 12.00 1.75
N ASP A 102 -19.55 13.11 2.33
CA ASP A 102 -20.06 13.71 3.58
C ASP A 102 -20.21 12.70 4.73
N LEU A 103 -19.21 11.82 4.88
CA LEU A 103 -19.21 10.75 5.88
C LEU A 103 -19.16 11.32 7.30
N THR A 104 -19.86 10.66 8.21
CA THR A 104 -19.78 10.97 9.65
C THR A 104 -18.34 10.73 10.16
N PRO A 105 -17.66 11.74 10.74
CA PRO A 105 -16.31 11.57 11.24
C PRO A 105 -16.23 10.53 12.36
N ARG A 106 -15.15 9.74 12.35
CA ARG A 106 -14.80 8.78 13.42
C ARG A 106 -13.33 8.93 13.81
N SER A 107 -13.01 8.60 15.06
CA SER A 107 -11.64 8.59 15.57
C SER A 107 -11.45 7.44 16.55
N ILE A 108 -10.20 7.00 16.72
CA ILE A 108 -9.82 6.05 17.75
C ILE A 108 -9.52 6.87 19.02
N VAL A 109 -10.19 6.53 20.12
CA VAL A 109 -9.91 7.13 21.42
C VAL A 109 -8.77 6.38 22.10
N ARG A 110 -7.98 7.11 22.88
CA ARG A 110 -6.94 6.50 23.71
C ARG A 110 -7.58 5.47 24.65
N PRO A 111 -7.09 4.22 24.70
CA PRO A 111 -7.58 3.23 25.67
C PRO A 111 -7.41 3.72 27.11
N GLU A 112 -8.41 3.49 27.94
CA GLU A 112 -8.29 3.63 29.39
C GLU A 112 -7.42 2.49 29.95
N LEU A 113 -6.61 2.80 30.96
CA LEU A 113 -5.71 1.85 31.62
C LEU A 113 -6.38 1.22 32.85
#